data_AF-A0A4U8SP19-F1
#
_entry.id   AF-A0A4U8SP19-F1
#
_cell.length_a   1.000
_cell.length_b   1.000
_cell.length_c   1.000
_cell.angle_alpha   90.00
_cell.angle_beta   90.00
_cell.angle_gamma   90.00
#
_symmetry.space_group_name_H-M   'P 1'
#
loop_
_entity.id
_entity.type
_entity.pdbx_description
1 polymer ?
#
loop_
_entity_poly.entity_id
_entity_poly.type
_entity_poly.pdbx_seq_one_letter_code
_entity_poly.pdbx_strand_id
1 'polypeptide(L)'
;MPLELLIPKLYLWSGWAIIVCICSSLILPHQNSHKIAFKKILGIFAFVFSLVHLGIFLVLDFGFDFGFIYLELAQKRYLHFGILSFVCLFVCAVGSFGLFFRLRLFYLVLLALIFGLAHILLIQKVIRLWLFLLSLMIVISVSYKLLKAKNIGFKTKKQ
;
A
#
# COMPACT_ATOMS: atom_id res chain seq x y z
N MET A 1 -20.19 21.60 5.84
CA MET A 1 -20.01 20.81 4.60
C MET A 1 -20.87 19.57 4.75
N PRO A 2 -21.72 19.20 3.77
CA PRO A 2 -22.58 18.02 3.89
C PRO A 2 -21.73 16.75 3.97
N LEU A 3 -22.10 15.82 4.85
CA LEU A 3 -21.38 14.57 5.10
C LEU A 3 -21.20 13.74 3.82
N GLU A 4 -22.15 13.81 2.89
CA GLU A 4 -22.12 13.11 1.61
C GLU A 4 -20.94 13.50 0.70
N LEU A 5 -20.44 14.73 0.82
CA LEU A 5 -19.26 15.18 0.07
C LEU A 5 -17.95 14.90 0.81
N LEU A 6 -18.02 14.59 2.11
CA LEU A 6 -16.84 14.38 2.95
C LEU A 6 -16.33 12.94 2.81
N ILE A 7 -17.21 11.94 2.87
CA ILE A 7 -16.83 10.52 2.84
C ILE A 7 -16.02 10.16 1.59
N PRO A 8 -16.44 10.51 0.35
CA PRO A 8 -15.66 10.20 -0.85
C PRO A 8 -14.30 10.89 -0.87
N LYS A 9 -14.20 12.11 -0.31
CA LYS A 9 -12.92 12.81 -0.16
C LYS A 9 -12.02 12.09 0.83
N LEU A 10 -12.53 11.66 1.98
CA LEU A 10 -11.76 10.92 2.98
C LEU A 10 -11.19 9.62 2.41
N TYR A 11 -11.97 8.88 1.62
CA TYR A 11 -11.50 7.71 0.89
C TYR A 11 -10.36 8.02 -0.07
N LEU A 12 -10.53 9.08 -0.87
CA LEU A 12 -9.53 9.50 -1.83
C LEU A 12 -8.22 9.87 -1.12
N TRP A 13 -8.28 10.76 -0.12
CA TRP A 13 -7.11 11.25 0.61
C TRP A 13 -6.38 10.15 1.38
N SER A 14 -7.11 9.28 2.09
CA SER A 14 -6.51 8.15 2.80
C SER A 14 -5.84 7.17 1.84
N GLY A 15 -6.48 6.85 0.70
CA GLY A 15 -5.88 6.01 -0.35
C GLY A 15 -4.59 6.59 -0.92
N TRP A 16 -4.58 7.88 -1.26
CA TRP A 16 -3.39 8.56 -1.76
C TRP A 16 -2.27 8.64 -0.73
N ALA A 17 -2.59 8.91 0.53
CA ALA A 17 -1.61 8.96 1.62
C ALA A 17 -0.85 7.62 1.75
N ILE A 18 -1.55 6.49 1.63
CA ILE A 18 -0.95 5.16 1.62
C ILE A 18 0.04 5.01 0.46
N ILE A 19 -0.38 5.35 -0.76
CA ILE A 19 0.47 5.22 -1.96
C ILE A 19 1.72 6.09 -1.84
N VAL A 20 1.56 7.35 -1.43
CA VAL A 20 2.67 8.28 -1.25
C VAL A 20 3.66 7.76 -0.22
N CYS A 21 3.18 7.25 0.93
CA CYS A 21 4.05 6.68 1.97
C CYS A 21 4.82 5.45 1.46
N ILE A 22 4.15 4.52 0.76
CA ILE A 22 4.79 3.30 0.22
C ILE A 22 5.79 3.64 -0.88
N CYS A 23 5.42 4.48 -1.84
CA CYS A 23 6.30 4.90 -2.93
C CYS A 23 7.53 5.63 -2.41
N SER A 24 7.35 6.55 -1.44
CA SER A 24 8.45 7.27 -0.80
C SER A 24 9.41 6.32 -0.08
N SER A 25 8.87 5.33 0.65
CA SER A 25 9.68 4.29 1.28
C SER A 25 10.43 3.43 0.25
N LEU A 26 9.87 3.26 -0.95
CA LEU A 26 10.51 2.50 -2.02
C LEU A 26 11.72 3.23 -2.61
N ILE A 27 11.59 4.52 -2.89
CA ILE A 27 12.61 5.35 -3.56
C ILE A 27 13.84 5.57 -2.67
N LEU A 28 13.66 5.65 -1.35
CA LEU A 28 14.75 5.98 -0.43
C LEU A 28 15.86 4.90 -0.40
N PRO A 29 17.13 5.28 -0.66
CA PRO A 29 18.25 4.36 -0.72
C PRO A 29 18.65 3.81 0.67
N HIS A 30 19.06 2.54 0.71
CA HIS A 30 19.50 1.86 1.92
C HIS A 30 21.01 2.07 2.14
N GLN A 31 21.41 3.31 2.46
CA GLN A 31 22.83 3.66 2.65
C GLN A 31 23.14 4.13 4.07
N ASN A 32 22.24 4.92 4.70
CA ASN A 32 22.48 5.52 6.02
C ASN A 32 21.42 5.05 7.03
N SER A 33 21.80 4.90 8.30
CA SER A 33 20.94 4.52 9.43
C SER A 33 19.70 5.42 9.55
N HIS A 34 19.87 6.74 9.45
CA HIS A 34 18.75 7.70 9.49
C HIS A 34 17.72 7.46 8.37
N LYS A 35 18.16 7.13 7.15
CA LYS A 35 17.26 6.84 6.02
C LYS A 35 16.50 5.53 6.22
N ILE A 36 17.13 4.53 6.86
CA ILE A 36 16.48 3.26 7.20
C ILE A 36 15.39 3.50 8.25
N ALA A 37 15.67 4.30 9.28
CA ALA A 37 14.68 4.68 10.29
C ALA A 37 13.49 5.41 9.65
N PHE A 38 13.77 6.39 8.77
CA PHE A 38 12.72 7.13 8.07
C PHE A 38 11.84 6.23 7.18
N LYS A 39 12.41 5.24 6.50
CA LYS A 39 11.65 4.26 5.72
C LYS A 39 10.72 3.39 6.57
N LYS A 40 11.17 3.00 7.77
CA LYS A 40 10.33 2.26 8.72
C LYS A 40 9.14 3.12 9.16
N ILE A 41 9.41 4.38 9.50
CA ILE A 41 8.37 5.36 9.87
C ILE A 41 7.35 5.49 8.73
N LEU A 42 7.79 5.69 7.49
CA LEU A 42 6.88 5.75 6.33
C LEU A 42 6.03 4.47 6.14
N GLY A 43 6.61 3.30 6.38
CA GLY A 43 5.87 2.03 6.33
C GLY A 43 4.79 1.94 7.41
N ILE A 44 5.09 2.41 8.62
CA ILE A 44 4.11 2.47 9.72
C ILE A 44 3.01 3.49 9.39
N PHE A 45 3.36 4.67 8.86
CA PHE A 45 2.35 5.64 8.41
C PHE A 45 1.45 5.07 7.32
N ALA A 46 1.99 4.35 6.34
CA ALA A 46 1.18 3.66 5.32
C ALA A 46 0.17 2.70 5.96
N PHE A 47 0.60 1.94 6.97
CA PHE A 47 -0.29 1.06 7.73
C PHE A 47 -1.37 1.83 8.51
N VAL A 48 -0.99 2.90 9.21
CA VAL A 48 -1.96 3.76 9.95
C VAL A 48 -2.99 4.36 9.00
N PHE A 49 -2.58 4.90 7.85
CA PHE A 49 -3.54 5.41 6.86
C PHE A 49 -4.41 4.30 6.27
N SER A 50 -3.91 3.07 6.16
CA SER A 50 -4.74 1.92 5.75
C SER A 50 -5.78 1.53 6.80
N LEU A 51 -5.48 1.68 8.10
CA LEU A 51 -6.46 1.52 9.17
C LEU A 51 -7.53 2.61 9.10
N VAL A 52 -7.15 3.86 8.84
CA VAL A 52 -8.12 4.95 8.63
C VAL A 52 -9.00 4.66 7.41
N HIS A 53 -8.40 4.21 6.30
CA HIS A 53 -9.14 3.85 5.09
C HIS A 53 -10.14 2.71 5.33
N LEU A 54 -9.70 1.65 6.04
CA LEU A 54 -10.58 0.55 6.45
C LEU A 54 -11.64 1.00 7.46
N GLY A 55 -11.29 1.92 8.37
CA GLY A 55 -12.22 2.49 9.35
C GLY A 55 -13.33 3.31 8.71
N ILE A 56 -13.04 4.04 7.62
CA ILE A 56 -14.08 4.73 6.83
C ILE A 56 -15.08 3.69 6.29
N PHE A 57 -14.58 2.58 5.74
CA PHE A 57 -15.42 1.48 5.27
C PHE A 57 -16.24 0.83 6.37
N LEU A 58 -15.60 0.38 7.45
CA LEU A 58 -16.30 -0.36 8.51
C LEU A 58 -17.27 0.53 9.30
N VAL A 59 -16.88 1.77 9.62
CA VAL A 59 -17.61 2.65 10.53
C VAL A 59 -18.52 3.63 9.78
N LEU A 60 -17.98 4.35 8.80
CA LEU A 60 -18.73 5.44 8.17
C LEU A 60 -19.69 4.96 7.09
N ASP A 61 -19.32 3.94 6.31
CA ASP A 61 -20.21 3.41 5.27
C ASP A 61 -21.22 2.40 5.84
N PHE A 62 -20.77 1.49 6.69
CA PHE A 62 -21.59 0.35 7.14
C PHE A 62 -21.96 0.37 8.62
N GLY A 63 -21.42 1.28 9.44
CA GLY A 63 -21.77 1.36 10.86
C GLY A 63 -21.53 0.06 11.64
N PHE A 64 -20.54 -0.75 11.25
CA PHE A 64 -20.27 -2.11 11.74
C PHE A 64 -21.38 -3.14 11.48
N ASP A 65 -22.26 -2.93 10.50
CA ASP A 65 -23.18 -3.98 10.05
C ASP A 65 -22.44 -5.04 9.25
N PHE A 66 -21.95 -6.06 9.96
CA PHE A 66 -21.18 -7.15 9.37
C PHE A 66 -21.98 -7.98 8.34
N GLY A 67 -23.32 -7.98 8.40
CA GLY A 67 -24.16 -8.65 7.42
C GLY A 67 -24.05 -7.98 6.06
N PHE A 68 -24.26 -6.66 6.01
CA PHE A 68 -24.10 -5.90 4.77
C PHE A 68 -22.65 -5.86 4.29
N ILE A 69 -21.67 -5.73 5.19
CA ILE A 69 -20.25 -5.76 4.83
C ILE A 69 -19.89 -7.07 4.12
N TYR A 70 -20.36 -8.21 4.61
CA TYR A 70 -20.08 -9.50 4.00
C TYR A 70 -20.68 -9.63 2.59
N LEU A 71 -21.94 -9.20 2.43
CA LEU A 71 -22.62 -9.20 1.13
C LEU A 71 -21.89 -8.30 0.13
N GLU A 72 -21.53 -7.10 0.54
CA GLU A 72 -20.78 -6.13 -0.26
C GLU A 72 -19.42 -6.70 -0.67
N LEU A 73 -18.70 -7.29 0.29
CA LEU A 73 -17.39 -7.89 0.05
C LEU A 73 -17.50 -9.01 -0.98
N ALA A 74 -18.48 -9.90 -0.85
CA ALA A 74 -18.70 -11.02 -1.77
C ALA A 74 -19.05 -10.55 -3.19
N GLN A 75 -19.83 -9.48 -3.33
CA GLN A 75 -20.26 -8.97 -4.63
C GLN A 75 -19.16 -8.21 -5.39
N LYS A 76 -18.25 -7.55 -4.67
CA LYS A 76 -17.32 -6.59 -5.28
C LYS A 76 -15.88 -7.08 -5.23
N ARG A 77 -15.37 -7.47 -6.41
CA ARG A 77 -13.99 -8.00 -6.58
C ARG A 77 -12.92 -7.02 -6.13
N TYR A 78 -13.10 -5.72 -6.33
CA TYR A 78 -12.08 -4.73 -5.95
C TYR A 78 -11.81 -4.72 -4.43
N LEU A 79 -12.82 -4.95 -3.59
CA LEU A 79 -12.65 -4.96 -2.13
C LEU A 79 -11.67 -6.04 -1.67
N HIS A 80 -11.70 -7.21 -2.31
CA HIS A 80 -10.78 -8.31 -1.99
C HIS A 80 -9.32 -7.89 -2.13
N PHE A 81 -8.97 -7.15 -3.19
CA PHE A 81 -7.63 -6.62 -3.38
C PHE A 81 -7.25 -5.55 -2.35
N GLY A 82 -8.22 -4.75 -1.90
CA GLY A 82 -8.02 -3.78 -0.82
C GLY A 82 -7.67 -4.46 0.50
N ILE A 83 -8.44 -5.48 0.89
CA ILE A 83 -8.18 -6.29 2.09
C ILE A 83 -6.83 -6.99 1.99
N LEU A 84 -6.50 -7.58 0.83
CA LEU A 84 -5.24 -8.28 0.66
C LEU A 84 -4.02 -7.33 0.73
N SER A 85 -4.17 -6.11 0.22
CA SER A 85 -3.18 -5.05 0.40
C SER A 85 -3.00 -4.67 1.88
N PHE A 86 -4.12 -4.49 2.60
CA PHE A 86 -4.12 -4.21 4.04
C PHE A 86 -3.43 -5.31 4.84
N VAL A 87 -3.74 -6.58 4.58
CA VAL A 87 -3.10 -7.73 5.25
C VAL A 87 -1.59 -7.74 5.00
N CYS A 88 -1.15 -7.46 3.77
CA CYS A 88 0.29 -7.35 3.48
C CYS A 88 0.97 -6.22 4.27
N LEU A 89 0.31 -5.06 4.40
CA LEU A 89 0.81 -3.94 5.22
C LEU A 89 0.81 -4.29 6.71
N PHE A 90 -0.20 -4.99 7.20
CA PHE A 90 -0.29 -5.45 8.58
C PHE A 90 0.87 -6.37 8.94
N VAL A 91 1.13 -7.40 8.11
CA VAL A 91 2.26 -8.31 8.34
C VAL A 91 3.60 -7.57 8.26
N CYS A 92 3.74 -6.60 7.35
CA CYS A 92 4.91 -5.73 7.30
C CYS A 92 5.09 -4.88 8.57
N ALA A 93 4.01 -4.31 9.10
CA ALA A 93 4.04 -3.49 10.30
C ALA A 93 4.47 -4.34 11.51
N VAL A 94 3.84 -5.51 11.71
CA VAL A 94 4.20 -6.46 12.77
C VAL A 94 5.65 -6.94 12.62
N GLY A 95 6.08 -7.26 11.40
CA GLY A 95 7.46 -7.65 11.11
C GLY A 95 8.50 -6.55 11.39
N SER A 96 8.10 -5.28 11.38
CA SER A 96 8.98 -4.14 11.71
C SER A 96 9.23 -4.01 13.22
N PHE A 97 8.35 -4.55 14.08
CA PHE A 97 8.45 -4.51 15.55
C PHE A 97 9.37 -5.57 16.16
N GLY A 98 10.08 -6.36 15.34
CA GLY A 98 11.14 -7.28 15.83
C GLY A 98 10.69 -8.73 16.05
N LEU A 99 9.47 -9.08 15.64
CA LEU A 99 9.02 -10.47 15.67
C LEU A 99 9.71 -11.25 14.53
N PHE A 100 10.79 -11.97 14.89
CA PHE A 100 11.46 -13.16 14.32
C PHE A 100 11.30 -13.61 12.85
N PHE A 101 10.69 -12.83 11.98
CA PHE A 101 10.41 -13.19 10.61
C PHE A 101 11.61 -12.76 9.76
N ARG A 102 12.38 -13.75 9.29
CA ARG A 102 13.27 -13.64 8.13
C ARG A 102 12.47 -13.43 6.81
N LEU A 103 11.30 -12.80 6.91
CA LEU A 103 10.49 -12.43 5.76
C LEU A 103 11.21 -11.28 5.07
N ARG A 104 11.32 -11.39 3.75
CA ARG A 104 11.84 -10.31 2.94
C ARG A 104 10.74 -9.23 2.88
N LEU A 105 10.67 -8.37 3.90
CA LEU A 105 9.68 -7.29 4.06
C LEU A 105 9.50 -6.49 2.77
N PHE A 106 10.57 -6.35 2.00
CA PHE A 106 10.54 -5.75 0.67
C PHE A 106 9.51 -6.37 -0.29
N TYR A 107 9.38 -7.70 -0.34
CA TYR A 107 8.45 -8.40 -1.22
C TYR A 107 7.00 -8.25 -0.74
N LEU A 108 6.76 -8.21 0.58
CA LEU A 108 5.41 -7.93 1.09
C LEU A 108 4.98 -6.48 0.78
N VAL A 109 5.89 -5.50 0.90
CA VAL A 109 5.58 -4.12 0.51
C VAL A 109 5.28 -4.05 -1.00
N LEU A 110 6.03 -4.79 -1.83
CA LEU A 110 5.75 -4.86 -3.26
C LEU A 110 4.38 -5.49 -3.54
N LEU A 111 4.05 -6.58 -2.83
CA LEU A 111 2.78 -7.27 -2.97
C LEU A 111 1.61 -6.39 -2.52
N ALA A 112 1.76 -5.67 -1.41
CA ALA A 112 0.82 -4.65 -0.95
C ALA A 112 0.58 -3.57 -2.01
N LEU A 113 1.64 -3.10 -2.65
CA LEU A 113 1.58 -2.08 -3.70
C LEU A 113 0.85 -2.58 -4.95
N ILE A 114 1.13 -3.83 -5.38
CA ILE A 114 0.45 -4.46 -6.53
C ILE A 114 -1.05 -4.60 -6.24
N PHE A 115 -1.43 -5.11 -5.06
CA PHE A 115 -2.84 -5.25 -4.69
C PHE A 115 -3.53 -3.91 -4.49
N GLY A 116 -2.85 -2.90 -3.93
CA GLY A 116 -3.38 -1.54 -3.81
C GLY A 116 -3.63 -0.90 -5.17
N LEU A 117 -2.72 -1.10 -6.13
CA LEU A 117 -2.90 -0.63 -7.51
C LEU A 117 -4.09 -1.35 -8.17
N ALA A 118 -4.19 -2.67 -8.04
CA ALA A 118 -5.31 -3.46 -8.57
C ALA A 118 -6.65 -3.00 -7.97
N HIS A 119 -6.70 -2.75 -6.66
CA HIS A 119 -7.87 -2.22 -5.97
C HIS A 119 -8.35 -0.90 -6.60
N ILE A 120 -7.44 0.06 -6.81
CA ILE A 120 -7.78 1.36 -7.40
C ILE A 120 -8.19 1.23 -8.87
N LEU A 121 -7.49 0.40 -9.65
CA LEU A 121 -7.82 0.20 -11.07
C LEU A 121 -9.21 -0.44 -11.24
N LEU A 122 -9.57 -1.41 -10.40
CA LEU A 122 -10.85 -2.10 -10.48
C LEU A 122 -12.05 -1.26 -10.02
N ILE A 123 -11.83 -0.20 -9.23
CA ILE A 123 -12.87 0.76 -8.86
C ILE A 123 -13.26 1.65 -10.06
N GLN A 124 -12.34 1.83 -11.00
CA GLN A 124 -12.48 2.85 -12.05
C GLN A 124 -13.18 2.25 -13.26
N LYS A 125 -14.39 2.75 -13.56
CA LYS A 125 -15.14 2.36 -14.77
C LYS A 125 -14.43 2.78 -16.06
N VAL A 126 -13.64 3.85 -16.01
CA VAL A 126 -12.84 4.37 -17.13
C VAL A 126 -11.44 4.71 -16.62
N ILE A 127 -10.42 4.22 -17.33
CA ILE A 127 -9.02 4.48 -16.99
C ILE A 127 -8.71 5.94 -17.29
N ARG A 128 -8.59 6.76 -16.24
CA ARG A 128 -8.16 8.16 -16.38
C ARG A 128 -6.65 8.26 -16.57
N LEU A 129 -6.20 9.28 -17.31
CA LEU A 129 -4.79 9.51 -17.61
C LEU A 129 -3.90 9.53 -16.35
N TRP A 130 -4.37 10.16 -15.27
CA TRP A 130 -3.61 10.24 -14.02
C TRP A 130 -3.37 8.88 -13.35
N LEU A 131 -4.29 7.92 -13.48
CA LEU A 131 -4.12 6.55 -12.97
C LEU A 131 -3.10 5.77 -13.79
N PHE A 132 -3.12 6.00 -15.11
CA PHE A 132 -2.13 5.41 -16.00
C PHE A 132 -0.72 5.91 -15.65
N LEU A 133 -0.55 7.22 -15.45
CA LEU A 133 0.71 7.81 -15.01
C LEU A 133 1.16 7.27 -13.64
N LEU A 134 0.23 7.10 -12.69
CA LEU A 134 0.51 6.51 -11.38
C LEU A 134 1.03 5.06 -11.49
N SER A 135 0.34 4.24 -12.29
CA SER A 135 0.75 2.86 -12.57
C SER A 135 2.17 2.81 -13.16
N LEU A 136 2.45 3.65 -14.16
CA LEU A 136 3.77 3.75 -14.78
C LEU A 136 4.85 4.16 -13.76
N MET A 137 4.58 5.16 -12.92
CA MET A 137 5.51 5.63 -11.89
C MET A 137 5.84 4.53 -10.85
N ILE A 138 4.83 3.75 -10.45
CA ILE A 138 5.01 2.59 -9.56
C ILE A 138 5.87 1.52 -10.24
N VAL A 139 5.56 1.17 -11.49
CA VAL A 139 6.34 0.17 -12.27
C VAL A 139 7.80 0.61 -12.42
N ILE A 140 8.07 1.88 -12.72
CA ILE A 140 9.43 2.43 -12.81
C ILE A 140 10.15 2.32 -11.47
N SER A 141 9.49 2.72 -10.38
CA SER A 141 10.08 2.70 -9.03
C SER A 141 10.45 1.28 -8.58
N VAL A 142 9.58 0.31 -8.89
CA VAL A 142 9.83 -1.12 -8.62
C VAL A 142 10.97 -1.65 -9.49
N SER A 143 10.93 -1.37 -10.80
CA SER A 143 11.93 -1.84 -11.77
C SER A 143 13.33 -1.33 -11.42
N TYR A 144 13.46 -0.03 -11.10
CA TYR A 144 14.72 0.56 -10.64
C TYR A 144 15.30 -0.18 -9.43
N LYS A 145 14.44 -0.52 -8.46
CA LYS A 145 14.88 -1.14 -7.21
C LYS A 145 15.26 -2.61 -7.38
N LEU A 146 14.55 -3.35 -8.23
CA LEU A 146 14.89 -4.73 -8.59
C LEU A 146 16.23 -4.79 -9.36
N LEU A 147 16.43 -3.91 -10.34
CA LEU A 147 17.69 -3.82 -11.08
C LEU A 147 18.87 -3.49 -10.15
N LYS A 148 18.70 -2.53 -9.24
CA LYS A 148 19.72 -2.17 -8.25
C LYS A 148 20.04 -3.31 -7.28
N ALA A 149 19.02 -4.03 -6.80
CA ALA A 149 19.21 -5.20 -5.93
C ALA A 149 19.99 -6.32 -6.64
N LYS A 150 19.71 -6.57 -7.92
CA LYS A 150 20.43 -7.55 -8.75
C LYS A 150 21.89 -7.12 -9.00
N ASN A 151 22.13 -5.82 -9.24
CA ASN A 151 23.45 -5.28 -9.53
C ASN A 151 24.39 -5.30 -8.30
N ILE A 152 23.85 -5.11 -7.09
CA ILE A 152 24.62 -5.25 -5.83
C ILE A 152 25.05 -6.71 -5.62
N GLY A 153 24.16 -7.68 -5.85
CA GLY A 153 24.48 -9.11 -5.72
C GLY A 153 25.51 -9.63 -6.73
N PHE A 154 25.63 -8.99 -7.90
CA PHE A 154 26.65 -9.33 -8.89
C PHE A 154 28.03 -8.78 -8.52
N LYS A 155 28.10 -7.62 -7.85
CA LYS A 155 29.37 -6.98 -7.44
C LYS A 155 30.05 -7.72 -6.28
N THR A 156 29.29 -8.34 -5.38
CA THR A 156 29.82 -9.11 -4.24
C THR A 156 30.33 -10.50 -4.62
N LYS A 157 29.91 -11.05 -5.77
CA LYS A 157 30.34 -12.39 -6.23
C LYS A 157 31.62 -12.35 -7.09
N LYS A 158 32.15 -11.15 -7.36
CA LYS A 158 33.30 -10.90 -8.25
C LYS A 158 34.52 -10.33 -7.50
N GLN A 159 34.48 -10.33 -6.17
CA GLN A 159 35.62 -10.11 -5.26
C GLN A 159 35.86 -11.40 -4.49
#